data_AF-A0A077XPE6-F1
#
_entry.id   AF-A0A077XPE6-F1
#
_cell.length_a   1.000
_cell.length_b   1.000
_cell.length_c   1.000
_cell.angle_alpha   90.00
_cell.angle_beta   90.00
_cell.angle_gamma   90.00
#
_symmetry.space_group_name_H-M   'P 1'
#
loop_
_entity.id
_entity.type
_entity.pdbx_description
1 polymer ?
#
loop_
_entity_poly.entity_id
_entity_poly.type
_entity_poly.pdbx_seq_one_letter_code
_entity_poly.pdbx_strand_id
1 'polypeptide(L)'
;MLASVIIENENKRRGWSDEEVATLANINIEEFKDIAAGKKDPNYEQALKLSEIYSIPLAAFVYSGKQPIYINTGSGNYNNSVNCYIGTYSGDVGLKDLVKELINIINKK
;
A
#
# COMPACT_ATOMS: atom_id res chain seq x y z
N MET A 1 12.93 -2.76 -6.88
CA MET A 1 11.57 -2.41 -6.42
C MET A 1 11.57 -2.45 -4.89
N LEU A 2 10.77 -1.65 -4.17
CA LEU A 2 10.83 -1.65 -2.70
C LEU A 2 10.40 -3.00 -2.10
N ALA A 3 9.32 -3.58 -2.64
CA ALA A 3 8.80 -4.87 -2.23
C ALA A 3 9.83 -6.00 -2.34
N SER A 4 10.58 -6.06 -3.45
CA SER A 4 11.59 -7.10 -3.68
C SER A 4 12.72 -7.07 -2.64
N VAL A 5 13.17 -5.86 -2.26
CA VAL A 5 14.22 -5.67 -1.23
C VAL A 5 13.72 -6.10 0.15
N ILE A 6 12.45 -5.79 0.47
CA ILE A 6 11.83 -6.21 1.74
C ILE A 6 11.75 -7.74 1.82
N ILE A 7 11.23 -8.36 0.75
CA ILE A 7 11.08 -9.82 0.66
C ILE A 7 12.44 -10.51 0.82
N GLU A 8 13.46 -10.08 0.08
CA GLU A 8 14.80 -10.67 0.16
C GLU A 8 15.37 -10.60 1.59
N ASN A 9 15.29 -9.43 2.23
CA ASN A 9 15.84 -9.24 3.58
C ASN A 9 15.07 -10.03 4.64
N GLU A 10 13.74 -10.04 4.56
CA GLU A 10 12.92 -10.76 5.52
C GLU A 10 13.03 -12.28 5.36
N ASN A 11 13.12 -12.79 4.14
CA ASN A 11 13.36 -14.21 3.88
C ASN A 11 14.70 -14.66 4.44
N LYS A 12 15.78 -13.89 4.20
CA LYS A 12 17.10 -14.18 4.78
C LYS A 12 17.07 -14.13 6.32
N ARG A 13 16.40 -13.14 6.90
CA ARG A 13 16.33 -12.95 8.36
C ARG A 13 15.55 -14.08 9.05
N ARG A 14 14.50 -14.57 8.41
CA ARG A 14 13.59 -15.60 8.95
C ARG A 14 13.98 -17.03 8.54
N GLY A 15 14.89 -17.17 7.58
CA GLY A 15 15.25 -18.46 6.99
C GLY A 15 14.12 -19.06 6.14
N TRP A 16 13.27 -18.21 5.56
CA TRP A 16 12.15 -18.66 4.73
C TRP A 16 12.54 -18.80 3.27
N SER A 17 12.03 -19.86 2.64
CA SER A 17 12.06 -20.05 1.20
C SER A 17 10.94 -19.29 0.50
N ASP A 18 11.13 -19.00 -0.78
CA ASP A 18 10.12 -18.37 -1.63
C ASP A 18 8.86 -19.24 -1.70
N GLU A 19 9.00 -20.57 -1.74
CA GLU A 19 7.91 -21.53 -1.72
C GLU A 19 7.06 -21.45 -0.45
N GLU A 20 7.70 -21.32 0.72
CA GLU A 20 6.99 -21.18 2.00
C GLU A 20 6.17 -19.89 2.02
N VAL A 21 6.77 -18.77 1.63
CA VAL A 21 6.05 -17.48 1.64
C VAL A 21 4.93 -17.46 0.60
N ALA A 22 5.17 -17.97 -0.60
CA ALA A 22 4.13 -18.06 -1.63
C ALA A 22 2.93 -18.88 -1.13
N THR A 23 3.19 -19.99 -0.43
CA THR A 23 2.14 -20.83 0.17
C THR A 23 1.38 -20.08 1.27
N LEU A 24 2.10 -19.43 2.20
CA LEU A 24 1.49 -18.66 3.29
C LEU A 24 0.66 -17.49 2.76
N ALA A 25 1.14 -16.83 1.70
CA ALA A 25 0.50 -15.69 1.08
C ALA A 25 -0.64 -16.09 0.14
N ASN A 26 -0.81 -17.38 -0.13
CA ASN A 26 -1.70 -17.91 -1.16
C ASN A 26 -1.45 -17.25 -2.52
N ILE A 27 -0.17 -17.08 -2.88
CA ILE A 27 0.28 -16.51 -4.15
C ILE A 27 0.88 -17.66 -4.98
N ASN A 28 0.61 -17.68 -6.28
CA ASN A 28 1.27 -18.62 -7.17
C ASN A 28 2.80 -18.43 -7.10
N ILE A 29 3.56 -19.53 -7.00
CA ILE A 29 5.01 -19.46 -6.82
C ILE A 29 5.75 -18.73 -7.94
N GLU A 30 5.30 -18.85 -9.19
CA GLU A 30 5.93 -18.13 -10.31
C GLU A 30 5.70 -16.63 -10.18
N GLU A 31 4.47 -16.23 -9.84
CA GLU A 31 4.16 -14.81 -9.59
C GLU A 31 4.94 -14.26 -8.39
N PHE A 32 5.02 -15.04 -7.30
CA PHE A 32 5.79 -14.64 -6.13
C PHE A 32 7.26 -14.45 -6.48
N LYS A 33 7.86 -15.36 -7.27
CA LYS A 33 9.26 -15.23 -7.72
C LYS A 33 9.49 -14.00 -8.58
N ASP A 34 8.54 -13.64 -9.45
CA ASP A 34 8.63 -12.41 -10.22
C ASP A 34 8.54 -11.15 -9.33
N ILE A 35 7.73 -11.20 -8.26
CA ILE A 35 7.65 -10.12 -7.26
C ILE A 35 8.95 -10.05 -6.43
N ALA A 36 9.45 -11.18 -5.95
CA ALA A 36 10.67 -11.28 -5.15
C ALA A 36 11.91 -10.86 -5.94
N ALA A 37 11.95 -11.13 -7.25
CA ALA A 37 12.99 -10.65 -8.17
C ALA A 37 12.79 -9.19 -8.60
N GLY A 38 11.68 -8.55 -8.21
CA GLY A 38 11.37 -7.16 -8.55
C GLY A 38 11.03 -6.93 -10.02
N LYS A 39 10.63 -7.98 -10.76
CA LYS A 39 10.17 -7.88 -12.16
C LYS A 39 8.73 -7.38 -12.25
N LYS A 40 7.93 -7.58 -11.20
CA LYS A 40 6.51 -7.25 -11.12
C LYS A 40 6.17 -6.69 -9.73
N ASP A 41 5.34 -5.65 -9.68
CA ASP A 41 4.75 -5.19 -8.42
C ASP A 41 3.64 -6.15 -7.98
N PRO A 42 3.51 -6.44 -6.67
CA PRO A 42 2.37 -7.17 -6.17
C PRO A 42 1.09 -6.34 -6.39
N ASN A 43 -0.01 -7.01 -6.76
CA ASN A 43 -1.32 -6.37 -6.75
C ASN A 43 -1.77 -6.10 -5.29
N TYR A 44 -2.90 -5.41 -5.11
CA TYR A 44 -3.37 -5.02 -3.77
C TYR A 44 -3.59 -6.21 -2.83
N GLU A 45 -4.21 -7.30 -3.31
CA GLU A 45 -4.46 -8.50 -2.49
C GLU A 45 -3.14 -9.20 -2.11
N GLN A 46 -2.21 -9.32 -3.06
CA GLN A 46 -0.88 -9.86 -2.82
C GLN A 46 -0.11 -9.01 -1.81
N ALA A 47 -0.14 -7.69 -1.97
CA ALA A 47 0.50 -6.75 -1.05
C ALA A 47 -0.09 -6.83 0.36
N LEU A 48 -1.41 -7.01 0.48
CA LEU A 48 -2.09 -7.22 1.77
C LEU A 48 -1.61 -8.49 2.46
N LYS A 49 -1.51 -9.59 1.73
CA LYS A 49 -1.04 -10.87 2.28
C LYS A 49 0.43 -10.81 2.70
N LEU A 50 1.27 -10.19 1.89
CA LEU A 50 2.69 -9.98 2.23
C LEU A 50 2.84 -9.08 3.46
N SER A 51 2.02 -8.03 3.57
CA SER A 51 1.98 -7.15 4.74
C SER A 51 1.66 -7.93 6.03
N GLU A 52 0.66 -8.81 5.98
CA GLU A 52 0.28 -9.67 7.11
C GLU A 52 1.41 -10.63 7.51
N ILE A 53 1.98 -11.36 6.54
CA ILE A 53 3.01 -12.38 6.77
C ILE A 53 4.30 -11.79 7.33
N TYR A 54 4.74 -10.68 6.75
CA TYR A 54 5.93 -10.01 7.22
C TYR A 54 5.67 -9.09 8.42
N SER A 55 4.41 -8.82 8.77
CA SER A 55 4.05 -7.82 9.78
C SER A 55 4.69 -6.46 9.48
N ILE A 56 4.73 -6.10 8.20
CA ILE A 56 5.27 -4.83 7.67
C ILE A 56 4.12 -4.05 7.06
N PRO A 57 4.06 -2.71 7.19
CA PRO A 57 2.94 -1.92 6.66
C PRO A 57 2.70 -2.15 5.16
N LEU A 58 1.42 -2.28 4.77
CA LEU A 58 0.98 -2.46 3.38
C LEU A 58 1.61 -1.48 2.39
N ALA A 59 1.78 -0.23 2.80
CA ALA A 59 2.39 0.82 1.98
C ALA A 59 3.82 0.48 1.50
N ALA A 60 4.51 -0.44 2.17
CA ALA A 60 5.84 -0.88 1.77
C ALA A 60 5.82 -1.87 0.59
N PHE A 61 4.69 -2.52 0.35
CA PHE A 61 4.49 -3.49 -0.74
C PHE A 61 3.72 -2.89 -1.92
N VAL A 62 2.96 -1.82 -1.72
CA VAL A 62 2.19 -1.18 -2.77
C VAL A 62 3.03 -0.14 -3.49
N TYR A 63 3.21 -0.30 -4.79
CA TYR A 63 3.71 0.77 -5.64
C TYR A 63 2.57 1.72 -6.01
N SER A 64 2.76 3.01 -5.73
CA SER A 64 1.93 4.08 -6.27
C SER A 64 2.80 4.93 -7.18
N GLY A 65 2.55 4.86 -8.50
CA GLY A 65 3.08 5.85 -9.46
C GLY A 65 2.45 7.23 -9.29
N LYS A 66 1.47 7.38 -8.38
CA LYS A 66 0.84 8.66 -8.03
C LYS A 66 1.55 9.25 -6.81
N GLN A 67 1.67 10.58 -6.80
CA GLN A 67 2.23 11.30 -5.66
C GLN A 67 1.48 10.94 -4.36
N PRO A 68 2.21 10.73 -3.25
CA PRO A 68 1.58 10.46 -1.96
C PRO A 68 0.69 11.64 -1.56
N ILE A 69 -0.52 11.32 -1.11
CA ILE A 69 -1.41 12.29 -0.50
C ILE A 69 -1.03 12.41 0.98
N TYR A 70 -0.67 13.61 1.41
CA TYR A 70 -0.41 13.89 2.82
C TYR A 70 -1.72 14.32 3.48
N ILE A 71 -2.19 13.53 4.45
CA ILE A 71 -3.31 13.89 5.31
C ILE A 71 -2.76 14.43 6.62
N ASN A 72 -2.86 15.73 6.83
CA ASN A 72 -2.60 16.32 8.14
C ASN A 72 -3.88 16.18 8.99
N THR A 73 -3.86 15.23 9.92
CA THR A 73 -4.88 15.17 10.98
C THR A 73 -4.39 16.07 12.12
N GLY A 74 -4.75 17.34 12.05
CA GLY A 74 -4.45 18.25 13.16
C GLY A 74 -5.06 17.67 14.43
N SER A 75 -4.25 17.37 15.45
CA SER A 75 -4.70 16.93 16.76
C SER A 75 -5.27 18.10 17.55
N GLY A 76 -6.38 18.66 17.05
CA GLY A 76 -7.18 19.64 17.76
C GLY A 76 -8.25 18.95 18.60
N ASN A 77 -8.26 19.23 19.91
CA ASN A 77 -9.33 18.84 20.83
C ASN A 77 -10.64 19.57 20.48
N TYR A 78 -11.32 19.16 19.41
CA TYR A 78 -12.63 19.69 19.06
C TYR A 78 -13.57 18.53 18.72
N ASN A 79 -14.55 18.34 19.61
CA ASN A 79 -15.79 17.57 19.49
C ASN A 79 -16.08 16.98 18.10
N ASN A 80 -16.00 15.65 17.99
CA ASN A 80 -16.62 14.80 16.96
C ASN A 80 -16.38 15.11 15.46
N SER A 81 -15.49 16.03 15.09
CA SER A 81 -15.14 16.28 13.68
C SER A 81 -13.64 16.14 13.41
N VAL A 82 -13.26 15.12 12.63
CA VAL A 82 -11.90 14.97 12.10
C VAL A 82 -11.76 15.85 10.86
N ASN A 83 -11.02 16.94 10.96
CA ASN A 83 -10.68 17.77 9.81
C ASN A 83 -9.45 17.16 9.11
N CYS A 84 -9.65 16.61 7.91
CA CYS A 84 -8.58 16.09 7.05
C CYS A 84 -8.17 17.16 6.03
N TYR A 85 -6.92 17.62 6.09
CA TYR A 85 -6.35 18.47 5.04
C TYR A 85 -5.60 17.60 4.03
N ILE A 86 -6.05 17.62 2.77
CA ILE A 86 -5.45 16.90 1.65
C ILE A 86 -4.60 17.89 0.87
N GLY A 87 -3.28 17.81 1.02
CA GLY A 87 -2.32 18.59 0.22
C GLY A 87 -1.80 17.78 -0.96
N THR A 88 -1.69 18.42 -2.14
CA THR A 88 -0.92 17.90 -3.28
C THR A 88 0.25 18.86 -3.56
N TYR A 89 1.42 18.33 -3.93
CA TYR A 89 2.53 19.19 -4.33
C TYR A 89 2.22 19.78 -5.72
N SER A 90 1.93 21.09 -5.73
CA SER A 90 1.89 21.99 -6.88
C SER A 90 1.42 21.40 -8.22
N GLY A 91 0.16 21.68 -8.59
CA GLY A 91 -0.23 21.83 -10.00
C GLY A 91 -1.28 20.85 -10.54
N ASP A 92 -1.63 19.77 -9.85
CA ASP A 92 -2.44 18.73 -10.46
C ASP A 92 -3.96 18.85 -10.25
N VAL A 93 -4.65 18.83 -11.39
CA VAL A 93 -6.11 18.77 -11.62
C VAL A 93 -6.79 17.62 -10.84
N GLY A 94 -6.03 16.66 -10.32
CA GLY A 94 -6.52 15.46 -9.64
C GLY A 94 -7.24 15.70 -8.31
N LEU A 95 -6.95 16.78 -7.56
CA LEU A 95 -7.60 17.01 -6.26
C LEU A 95 -9.10 17.27 -6.40
N LYS A 96 -9.50 17.98 -7.46
CA LYS A 96 -10.91 18.30 -7.73
C LYS A 96 -11.73 17.05 -8.05
N ASP A 97 -11.16 16.13 -8.81
CA ASP A 97 -11.84 14.90 -9.19
C ASP A 97 -11.90 13.91 -8.03
N LEU A 98 -10.86 13.86 -7.18
CA LEU A 98 -10.87 13.08 -5.94
C LEU A 98 -11.93 13.59 -4.95
N VAL A 99 -12.06 14.91 -4.79
CA VAL A 99 -13.10 15.52 -3.95
C VAL A 99 -14.51 15.19 -4.47
N LYS A 100 -14.73 15.24 -5.79
CA LYS A 100 -16.02 14.84 -6.39
C LYS A 100 -16.34 13.36 -6.14
N GLU A 101 -15.35 12.49 -6.30
CA GLU A 101 -15.52 11.06 -6.07
C GLU A 101 -15.87 10.77 -4.60
N LEU A 102 -15.22 11.46 -3.66
CA LEU A 102 -15.52 11.37 -2.24
C LEU A 102 -16.96 11.82 -1.91
N ILE A 103 -17.38 12.97 -2.46
CA ILE A 103 -18.75 13.49 -2.30
C ILE A 103 -19.78 12.49 -2.82
N ASN A 104 -19.51 11.87 -3.98
CA ASN A 104 -20.40 10.86 -4.55
C ASN A 104 -20.52 9.61 -3.67
N ILE A 105 -19.43 9.17 -3.04
CA ILE A 105 -19.46 8.02 -2.11
C ILE A 105 -20.28 8.37 -0.86
N ILE A 106 -20.12 9.58 -0.31
CA ILE A 106 -20.86 10.04 0.87
C ILE A 106 -22.36 10.15 0.58
N ASN A 107 -22.73 10.75 -0.55
CA ASN A 107 -24.14 10.98 -0.92
C ASN A 107 -24.88 9.72 -1.42
N LYS A 108 -24.16 8.63 -1.68
CA LYS A 108 -24.75 7.34 -2.09
C LYS A 108 -25.01 6.38 -0.92
N LYS A 109 -24.73 6.81 0.32
CA LYS A 109 -25.25 6.19 1.54
C LYS A 109 -26.55 6.87 1.96
#